data_AF-A0A0Q9X4T3-F1
#
_entry.id   AF-A0A0Q9X4T3-F1
#
_cell.length_a   1.000
_cell.length_b   1.000
_cell.length_c   1.000
_cell.angle_alpha   90.00
_cell.angle_beta   90.00
_cell.angle_gamma   90.00
#
_symmetry.space_group_name_H-M   'P 1'
#
loop_
_entity.id
_entity.type
_entity.pdbx_description
1 polymer ?
#
loop_
_entity_poly.entity_id
_entity_poly.type
_entity_poly.pdbx_seq_one_letter_code
_entity_poly.pdbx_strand_id
1 'polypeptide(L)'
;MLDTRLCFKKHIEYCSSKAAASARSLARTLLNTRGPKQGRRLLLSSVVKSTALYAVPSWIKGVEVKSYRRSLESTHRLSAIKVCSAFRTIFDDAALVIAGMMPIDECAAIASATVIASRQSSGSTMTQPRGLDMAWQHFMRRWQERWDSSPKGRLTITSLHHDVSDECTWCGAGNIEDESHVLQHCPRFDGVGKGHGRAGDANSNVWQATAAFNAHVMKKLRQLQSESSAN
;
A
#
# COMPACT_ATOMS: atom_id res chain seq x y z
N MET A 1 -13.40 22.81 -21.41
CA MET A 1 -13.16 22.41 -22.80
C MET A 1 -13.25 20.89 -22.87
N LEU A 2 -14.34 20.35 -23.42
CA LEU A 2 -14.53 18.90 -23.57
C LEU A 2 -13.71 18.43 -24.77
N ASP A 3 -13.00 17.32 -24.61
CA ASP A 3 -12.16 16.75 -25.66
C ASP A 3 -13.04 16.11 -26.74
N THR A 4 -12.87 16.52 -28.00
CA THR A 4 -13.59 15.98 -29.16
C THR A 4 -13.42 14.47 -29.33
N ARG A 5 -12.32 13.89 -28.84
CA ARG A 5 -12.06 12.44 -28.91
C ARG A 5 -12.45 11.68 -27.64
N LEU A 6 -13.01 12.38 -26.63
CA LEU A 6 -13.35 11.80 -25.33
C LEU A 6 -12.20 10.99 -24.70
N CYS A 7 -10.95 11.36 -24.99
CA CYS A 7 -9.78 10.67 -24.43
C CYS A 7 -9.37 11.20 -23.05
N PHE A 8 -9.95 12.34 -22.63
CA PHE A 8 -9.84 12.94 -21.29
C PHE A 8 -8.40 13.16 -20.77
N LYS A 9 -7.40 13.15 -21.64
CA LYS A 9 -5.98 13.32 -21.29
C LYS A 9 -5.75 14.58 -20.46
N LYS A 10 -6.21 15.72 -20.95
CA LYS A 10 -6.06 17.02 -20.27
C LYS A 10 -6.74 17.04 -18.89
N HIS A 11 -7.84 16.31 -18.76
CA HIS A 11 -8.56 16.21 -17.48
C HIS A 11 -7.80 15.34 -16.47
N ILE A 12 -7.26 14.20 -16.91
CA ILE A 12 -6.41 13.35 -16.08
C ILE A 12 -5.16 14.10 -15.63
N GLU A 13 -4.50 14.84 -16.53
CA GLU A 13 -3.34 15.67 -16.21
C GLU A 13 -3.70 16.78 -15.20
N TYR A 14 -4.86 17.41 -15.35
CA TYR A 14 -5.36 18.40 -14.39
C TYR A 14 -5.61 17.79 -13.00
N CYS A 15 -6.35 16.67 -12.93
CA CYS A 15 -6.64 15.98 -11.67
C CYS A 15 -5.36 15.51 -10.98
N SER A 16 -4.41 14.97 -11.77
CA SER A 16 -3.09 14.55 -11.29
C SER A 16 -2.27 15.72 -10.76
N SER A 17 -2.19 16.84 -11.49
CA SER A 17 -1.48 18.05 -11.06
C SER A 17 -2.07 18.62 -9.75
N LYS A 18 -3.41 18.64 -9.65
CA LYS A 18 -4.12 19.09 -8.44
C LYS A 18 -3.85 18.17 -7.26
N ALA A 19 -3.93 16.85 -7.47
CA ALA A 19 -3.60 15.86 -6.46
C ALA A 19 -2.12 15.96 -6.02
N ALA A 20 -1.20 16.22 -6.96
CA ALA A 20 0.22 16.42 -6.67
C ALA A 20 0.47 17.67 -5.84
N ALA A 21 -0.29 18.75 -6.03
CA ALA A 21 -0.22 19.93 -5.16
C ALA A 21 -0.59 19.58 -3.71
N SER A 22 -1.68 18.86 -3.50
CA SER A 22 -2.08 18.35 -2.18
C SER A 22 -1.04 17.41 -1.58
N ALA A 23 -0.52 16.47 -2.36
CA ALA A 23 0.52 15.53 -1.95
C ALA A 23 1.81 16.24 -1.54
N ARG A 24 2.23 17.28 -2.25
CA ARG A 24 3.39 18.12 -1.89
C ARG A 24 3.18 18.85 -0.57
N SER A 25 1.97 19.36 -0.34
CA SER A 25 1.65 20.01 0.94
C SER A 25 1.73 19.01 2.09
N LEU A 26 1.09 17.84 1.92
CA LEU A 26 1.15 16.75 2.89
C LEU A 26 2.58 16.26 3.11
N ALA A 27 3.42 16.18 2.08
CA ALA A 27 4.79 15.72 2.21
C ALA A 27 5.64 16.56 3.18
N ARG A 28 5.30 17.84 3.36
CA ARG A 28 5.95 18.75 4.33
C ARG A 28 5.47 18.51 5.76
N THR A 29 4.20 18.16 5.94
CA THR A 29 3.62 17.83 7.25
C THR A 29 3.96 16.39 7.69
N LEU A 30 4.07 15.47 6.74
CA LEU A 30 4.29 14.04 6.94
C LEU A 30 5.79 13.69 6.91
N LEU A 31 6.53 14.19 7.91
CA LEU A 31 7.94 13.88 8.15
C LEU A 31 8.13 12.38 8.44
N ASN A 32 9.28 11.78 8.08
CA ASN A 32 9.47 10.33 8.23
C ASN A 32 9.72 9.92 9.70
N THR A 33 10.56 10.65 10.45
CA THR A 33 11.04 10.23 11.80
C THR A 33 10.28 10.85 12.97
N ARG A 34 9.48 11.90 12.74
CA ARG A 34 8.72 12.63 13.79
C ARG A 34 7.30 13.03 13.36
N GLY A 35 6.75 12.33 12.36
CA GLY A 35 5.42 12.66 11.83
C GLY A 35 4.29 11.81 12.44
N PRO A 36 3.04 12.02 11.98
CA PRO A 36 1.87 11.29 12.45
C PRO A 36 1.98 9.76 12.33
N LYS A 37 1.18 8.99 13.09
CA LYS A 37 1.06 7.53 12.90
C LYS A 37 0.47 7.17 11.52
N GLN A 38 0.73 5.96 11.03
CA GLN A 38 0.30 5.48 9.70
C GLN A 38 -1.19 5.69 9.42
N GLY A 39 -2.08 5.39 10.38
CA GLY A 39 -3.53 5.59 10.19
C GLY A 39 -3.91 7.04 9.90
N ARG A 40 -3.28 8.02 10.56
CA ARG A 40 -3.50 9.45 10.28
C ARG A 40 -2.93 9.86 8.93
N ARG A 41 -1.81 9.27 8.52
CA ARG A 41 -1.22 9.49 7.19
C ARG A 41 -2.11 8.94 6.08
N LEU A 42 -2.69 7.75 6.29
CA LEU A 42 -3.66 7.13 5.39
C LEU A 42 -4.89 8.01 5.21
N LEU A 43 -5.43 8.53 6.32
CA LEU A 43 -6.55 9.47 6.28
C LEU A 43 -6.19 10.71 5.46
N LEU A 44 -5.03 11.31 5.66
CA LEU A 44 -4.60 12.48 4.88
C LEU A 44 -4.35 12.14 3.40
N SER A 45 -3.76 10.97 3.11
CA SER A 45 -3.57 10.45 1.76
C SER A 45 -4.89 10.18 1.03
N SER A 46 -5.99 9.96 1.76
CA SER A 46 -7.32 9.80 1.16
C SER A 46 -7.75 11.06 0.42
N VAL A 47 -7.32 12.26 0.85
CA VAL A 47 -7.61 13.53 0.16
C VAL A 47 -6.96 13.57 -1.21
N VAL A 48 -5.70 13.12 -1.30
CA VAL A 48 -4.97 13.02 -2.58
C VAL A 48 -5.68 12.04 -3.50
N LYS A 49 -6.04 10.86 -2.97
CA LYS A 49 -6.78 9.83 -3.71
C LYS A 49 -8.12 10.35 -4.23
N SER A 50 -8.93 10.99 -3.39
CA SER A 50 -10.23 11.56 -3.77
C SER A 50 -10.09 12.69 -4.81
N THR A 51 -9.04 13.50 -4.71
CA THR A 51 -8.74 14.55 -5.70
C THR A 51 -8.35 13.94 -7.05
N ALA A 52 -7.51 12.89 -7.02
CA ALA A 52 -7.09 12.17 -8.22
C ALA A 52 -8.25 11.42 -8.88
N LEU A 53 -9.18 10.89 -8.07
CA LEU A 53 -10.36 10.12 -8.49
C LEU A 53 -11.61 10.99 -8.67
N TYR A 54 -11.45 12.31 -8.83
CA TYR A 54 -12.58 13.19 -9.08
C TYR A 54 -13.22 12.87 -10.43
N ALA A 55 -14.54 12.64 -10.46
CA ALA A 55 -15.31 12.37 -11.67
C ALA A 55 -14.84 11.14 -12.49
N VAL A 56 -14.24 10.14 -11.85
CA VAL A 56 -13.68 8.92 -12.49
C VAL A 56 -14.54 8.29 -13.58
N PRO A 57 -15.86 8.09 -13.42
CA PRO A 57 -16.68 7.44 -14.46
C PRO A 57 -16.60 8.11 -15.82
N SER A 58 -16.32 9.42 -15.85
CA SER A 58 -16.20 10.18 -17.10
C SER A 58 -14.90 9.88 -17.85
N TRP A 59 -13.79 9.61 -17.16
CA TRP A 59 -12.46 9.48 -17.75
C TRP A 59 -11.80 8.12 -17.53
N ILE A 60 -12.50 7.13 -16.95
CA ILE A 60 -11.96 5.81 -16.63
C ILE A 60 -11.28 5.12 -17.83
N LYS A 61 -11.84 5.27 -19.04
CA LYS A 61 -11.26 4.75 -20.29
C LYS A 61 -9.87 5.34 -20.59
N GLY A 62 -9.62 6.58 -20.18
CA GLY A 62 -8.32 7.23 -20.35
C GLY A 62 -7.22 6.61 -19.47
N VAL A 63 -7.58 5.93 -18.38
CA VAL A 63 -6.61 5.24 -17.51
C VAL A 63 -5.95 4.07 -18.23
N GLU A 64 -6.65 3.39 -19.15
CA GLU A 64 -6.11 2.24 -19.89
C GLU A 64 -4.77 2.57 -20.56
N VAL A 65 -4.65 3.79 -21.09
CA VAL A 65 -3.44 4.31 -21.71
C VAL A 65 -2.36 4.57 -20.66
N LYS A 66 -1.29 3.75 -20.68
CA LYS A 66 -0.15 3.85 -19.75
C LYS A 66 0.42 5.26 -19.63
N SER A 67 0.53 6.01 -20.73
CA SER A 67 1.08 7.38 -20.70
C SER A 67 0.27 8.33 -19.83
N TYR A 68 -1.07 8.20 -19.79
CA TYR A 68 -1.93 9.08 -19.02
C TYR A 68 -1.95 8.67 -17.55
N ARG A 69 -1.94 7.36 -17.31
CA ARG A 69 -1.89 6.75 -15.98
C ARG A 69 -0.61 7.09 -15.20
N ARG A 70 0.55 7.19 -15.87
CA ARG A 70 1.85 7.43 -15.23
C ARG A 70 1.86 8.64 -14.28
N SER A 71 1.17 9.72 -14.63
CA SER A 71 1.13 10.93 -13.79
C SER A 71 0.35 10.67 -12.49
N LEU A 72 -0.76 9.94 -12.58
CA LEU A 72 -1.57 9.52 -11.43
C LEU A 72 -0.80 8.55 -10.54
N GLU A 73 -0.17 7.53 -11.14
CA GLU A 73 0.65 6.54 -10.42
C GLU A 73 1.80 7.21 -9.66
N SER A 74 2.49 8.17 -10.29
CA SER A 74 3.57 8.91 -9.64
C SER A 74 3.09 9.67 -8.40
N THR A 75 1.95 10.36 -8.50
CA THR A 75 1.35 11.09 -7.38
C THR A 75 0.86 10.17 -6.26
N HIS A 76 0.25 9.05 -6.64
CA HIS A 76 -0.22 8.03 -5.71
C HIS A 76 0.93 7.37 -4.96
N ARG A 77 2.01 7.03 -5.68
CA ARG A 77 3.27 6.50 -5.12
C ARG A 77 3.87 7.44 -4.08
N LEU A 78 3.95 8.75 -4.37
CA LEU A 78 4.47 9.72 -3.42
C LEU A 78 3.65 9.75 -2.12
N SER A 79 2.34 9.55 -2.24
CA SER A 79 1.45 9.46 -1.09
C SER A 79 1.69 8.17 -0.31
N ALA A 80 1.84 7.04 -1.00
CA ALA A 80 2.16 5.74 -0.40
C ALA A 80 3.49 5.77 0.39
N ILE A 81 4.55 6.32 -0.20
CA ILE A 81 5.85 6.52 0.48
C ILE A 81 5.68 7.32 1.76
N LYS A 82 4.84 8.36 1.72
CA LYS A 82 4.58 9.21 2.89
C LYS A 82 3.76 8.50 3.95
N VAL A 83 2.86 7.61 3.57
CA VAL A 83 2.07 6.77 4.47
C VAL A 83 2.96 5.77 5.22
N CYS A 84 3.80 5.02 4.50
CA CYS A 84 4.72 4.06 5.11
C CYS A 84 5.97 4.70 5.72
N SER A 85 6.13 6.03 5.62
CA SER A 85 7.30 6.76 6.10
C SER A 85 8.64 6.27 5.51
N ALA A 86 8.58 5.69 4.30
CA ALA A 86 9.74 5.13 3.63
C ALA A 86 10.58 6.17 2.90
N PHE A 87 11.76 5.75 2.43
CA PHE A 87 12.61 6.53 1.56
C PHE A 87 12.14 6.47 0.10
N ARG A 88 12.60 7.42 -0.73
CA ARG A 88 12.20 7.52 -2.14
C ARG A 88 12.70 6.37 -3.03
N THR A 89 13.66 5.58 -2.54
CA THR A 89 14.29 4.45 -3.24
C THR A 89 13.45 3.18 -3.23
N ILE A 90 12.40 3.10 -2.41
CA ILE A 90 11.53 1.94 -2.35
C ILE A 90 10.81 1.71 -3.70
N PHE A 91 10.63 0.44 -4.06
CA PHE A 91 9.85 0.05 -5.22
C PHE A 91 8.38 0.45 -5.08
N ASP A 92 7.76 0.78 -6.21
CA ASP A 92 6.40 1.32 -6.27
C ASP A 92 5.37 0.37 -5.66
N ASP A 93 5.41 -0.90 -6.09
CA ASP A 93 4.48 -1.92 -5.60
C ASP A 93 4.70 -2.20 -4.10
N ALA A 94 5.96 -2.22 -3.65
CA ALA A 94 6.29 -2.45 -2.24
C ALA A 94 5.80 -1.29 -1.35
N ALA A 95 5.92 -0.05 -1.82
CA ALA A 95 5.39 1.11 -1.09
C ALA A 95 3.87 1.02 -0.90
N LEU A 96 3.16 0.56 -1.92
CA LEU A 96 1.71 0.37 -1.89
C LEU A 96 1.30 -0.72 -0.91
N VAL A 97 1.98 -1.87 -0.92
CA VAL A 97 1.73 -2.98 0.00
C VAL A 97 1.96 -2.55 1.46
N ILE A 98 3.12 -1.99 1.77
CA ILE A 98 3.45 -1.55 3.14
C ILE A 98 2.52 -0.42 3.61
N ALA A 99 2.14 0.48 2.70
CA ALA A 99 1.19 1.54 3.01
C ALA A 99 -0.24 1.02 3.24
N GLY A 100 -0.58 -0.20 2.80
CA GLY A 100 -1.95 -0.69 2.76
C GLY A 100 -2.81 0.05 1.74
N MET A 101 -2.19 0.47 0.63
CA MET A 101 -2.83 1.27 -0.42
C MET A 101 -2.90 0.47 -1.71
N MET A 102 -4.11 0.29 -2.25
CA MET A 102 -4.31 -0.37 -3.53
C MET A 102 -3.81 0.52 -4.70
N PRO A 103 -3.32 -0.06 -5.81
CA PRO A 103 -2.98 0.68 -7.02
C PRO A 103 -4.11 1.61 -7.50
N ILE A 104 -3.74 2.79 -8.00
CA ILE A 104 -4.70 3.86 -8.32
C ILE A 104 -5.64 3.51 -9.48
N ASP A 105 -5.17 2.69 -10.42
CA ASP A 105 -5.95 2.16 -11.54
C ASP A 105 -7.06 1.23 -11.07
N GLU A 106 -6.76 0.33 -10.13
CA GLU A 106 -7.79 -0.51 -9.51
C GLU A 106 -8.74 0.32 -8.63
N CYS A 107 -8.23 1.33 -7.91
CA CYS A 107 -9.10 2.26 -7.18
C CYS A 107 -10.06 3.01 -8.13
N ALA A 108 -9.59 3.39 -9.32
CA ALA A 108 -10.41 4.04 -10.33
C ALA A 108 -11.46 3.07 -10.90
N ALA A 109 -11.09 1.81 -11.16
CA ALA A 109 -12.04 0.79 -11.60
C ALA A 109 -13.18 0.58 -10.57
N ILE A 110 -12.84 0.42 -9.29
CA ILE A 110 -13.82 0.33 -8.19
C ILE A 110 -14.72 1.57 -8.18
N ALA A 111 -14.13 2.76 -8.09
CA ALA A 111 -14.87 4.01 -7.95
C ALA A 111 -15.83 4.22 -9.14
N SER A 112 -15.39 3.86 -10.35
CA SER A 112 -16.24 3.91 -11.54
C SER A 112 -17.43 2.95 -11.42
N ALA A 113 -17.16 1.69 -11.09
CA ALA A 113 -18.18 0.65 -10.98
C ALA A 113 -19.22 1.00 -9.91
N THR A 114 -18.78 1.48 -8.74
CA THR A 114 -19.67 1.88 -7.65
C THR A 114 -20.61 3.01 -8.07
N VAL A 115 -20.10 4.05 -8.74
CA VAL A 115 -20.92 5.18 -9.19
C VAL A 115 -21.88 4.79 -10.32
N ILE A 116 -21.47 3.91 -11.22
CA ILE A 116 -22.35 3.40 -12.28
C ILE A 116 -23.48 2.57 -11.68
N ALA A 117 -23.16 1.66 -10.75
CA ALA A 117 -24.14 0.84 -10.05
C ALA A 117 -25.14 1.71 -9.27
N SER A 118 -24.66 2.71 -8.52
CA SER A 118 -25.54 3.60 -7.75
C SER A 118 -26.52 4.41 -8.63
N ARG A 119 -26.10 4.78 -9.85
CA ARG A 119 -26.97 5.46 -10.83
C ARG A 119 -28.06 4.54 -11.36
N GLN A 120 -27.75 3.26 -11.59
CA GLN A 120 -28.71 2.27 -12.08
C GLN A 120 -29.73 1.87 -11.01
N SER A 121 -29.35 1.90 -9.73
CA SER A 121 -30.22 1.52 -8.61
C SER A 121 -31.13 2.64 -8.07
N SER A 122 -31.23 3.79 -8.75
CA SER A 122 -32.01 4.97 -8.28
C SER A 122 -33.54 4.78 -8.24
N GLY A 123 -34.04 3.53 -8.26
CA GLY A 123 -35.45 3.15 -8.08
C GLY A 123 -35.70 2.04 -7.06
N SER A 124 -34.70 1.50 -6.35
CA SER A 124 -34.91 0.45 -5.34
C SER A 124 -34.15 0.71 -4.04
N THR A 125 -34.81 0.49 -2.91
CA THR A 125 -34.30 0.64 -1.55
C THR A 125 -32.88 0.10 -1.40
N MET A 126 -32.01 0.99 -0.93
CA MET A 126 -30.58 0.81 -0.67
C MET A 126 -30.34 -0.43 0.21
N THR A 127 -30.05 -1.56 -0.43
CA THR A 127 -29.45 -2.72 0.23
C THR A 127 -27.95 -2.61 0.05
N GLN A 128 -27.18 -2.61 1.13
CA GLN A 128 -25.71 -2.60 1.07
C GLN A 128 -25.19 -3.70 0.13
N PRO A 129 -24.14 -3.44 -0.66
CA PRO A 129 -23.87 -4.26 -1.82
C PRO A 129 -23.05 -5.48 -1.40
N ARG A 130 -23.68 -6.66 -1.33
CA ARG A 130 -22.99 -7.96 -1.41
C ARG A 130 -22.02 -8.04 -2.60
N GLY A 131 -22.26 -7.23 -3.65
CA GLY A 131 -21.37 -7.08 -4.80
C GLY A 131 -20.09 -6.29 -4.55
N LEU A 132 -20.02 -5.44 -3.51
CA LEU A 132 -18.79 -4.70 -3.18
C LEU A 132 -17.73 -5.64 -2.61
N ASP A 133 -18.13 -6.60 -1.78
CA ASP A 133 -17.22 -7.61 -1.21
C ASP A 133 -16.63 -8.52 -2.29
N MET A 134 -17.46 -9.02 -3.22
CA MET A 134 -16.99 -9.81 -4.36
C MET A 134 -16.07 -9.00 -5.28
N ALA A 135 -16.41 -7.73 -5.52
CA ALA A 135 -15.57 -6.83 -6.29
C ALA A 135 -14.22 -6.64 -5.56
N TRP A 136 -14.22 -6.34 -4.27
CA TRP A 136 -13.00 -6.24 -3.44
C TRP A 136 -12.15 -7.50 -3.50
N GLN A 137 -12.73 -8.70 -3.36
CA GLN A 137 -11.99 -9.95 -3.48
C GLN A 137 -11.33 -10.10 -4.85
N HIS A 138 -12.05 -9.76 -5.93
CA HIS A 138 -11.50 -9.77 -7.28
C HIS A 138 -10.35 -8.75 -7.45
N PHE A 139 -10.49 -7.56 -6.87
CA PHE A 139 -9.43 -6.53 -6.88
C PHE A 139 -8.21 -6.94 -6.06
N MET A 140 -8.43 -7.52 -4.87
CA MET A 140 -7.35 -8.03 -4.02
C MET A 140 -6.59 -9.16 -4.72
N ARG A 141 -7.29 -10.06 -5.43
CA ARG A 141 -6.68 -11.11 -6.24
C ARG A 141 -5.80 -10.54 -7.36
N ARG A 142 -6.33 -9.61 -8.15
CA ARG A 142 -5.57 -8.94 -9.22
C ARG A 142 -4.36 -8.18 -8.70
N TRP A 143 -4.50 -7.53 -7.55
CA TRP A 143 -3.38 -6.84 -6.92
C TRP A 143 -2.31 -7.82 -6.44
N GLN A 144 -2.72 -8.95 -5.85
CA GLN A 144 -1.83 -10.04 -5.45
C GLN A 144 -1.09 -10.63 -6.67
N GLU A 145 -1.79 -10.97 -7.75
CA GLU A 145 -1.18 -11.46 -9.00
C GLU A 145 -0.18 -10.46 -9.59
N ARG A 146 -0.51 -9.16 -9.55
CA ARG A 146 0.39 -8.08 -9.99
C ARG A 146 1.64 -8.00 -9.10
N TRP A 147 1.49 -8.20 -7.80
CA TRP A 147 2.61 -8.24 -6.86
C TRP A 147 3.52 -9.45 -7.12
N ASP A 148 2.94 -10.64 -7.26
CA ASP A 148 3.67 -11.90 -7.46
C ASP A 148 4.38 -11.96 -8.82
N SER A 149 3.78 -11.34 -9.85
CA SER A 149 4.38 -11.27 -11.19
C SER A 149 5.48 -10.20 -11.32
N SER A 150 5.49 -9.17 -10.46
CA SER A 150 6.41 -8.03 -10.56
C SER A 150 7.86 -8.47 -10.33
N PRO A 151 8.79 -8.31 -11.30
CA PRO A 151 10.20 -8.67 -11.12
C PRO A 151 10.90 -7.79 -10.07
N LYS A 152 10.38 -6.58 -9.83
CA LYS A 152 10.81 -5.66 -8.77
C LYS A 152 10.20 -6.02 -7.42
N GLY A 153 8.94 -6.48 -7.45
CA GLY A 153 8.27 -7.15 -6.33
C GLY A 153 9.13 -8.30 -5.83
N ARG A 154 9.57 -9.22 -6.71
CA ARG A 154 10.39 -10.38 -6.39
C ARG A 154 11.59 -10.09 -5.50
N LEU A 155 12.40 -9.05 -5.73
CA LEU A 155 13.54 -8.76 -4.83
C LEU A 155 13.10 -8.31 -3.42
N THR A 156 12.00 -7.57 -3.33
CA THR A 156 11.40 -7.20 -2.03
C THR A 156 10.67 -8.38 -1.40
N ILE A 157 9.97 -9.20 -2.20
CA ILE A 157 9.35 -10.46 -1.82
C ILE A 157 10.43 -11.40 -1.32
N THR A 158 11.56 -11.60 -1.97
CA THR A 158 12.66 -12.46 -1.47
C THR A 158 13.31 -11.88 -0.22
N SER A 159 13.36 -10.54 -0.08
CA SER A 159 13.86 -9.87 1.14
C SER A 159 12.83 -9.85 2.29
N LEU A 160 11.54 -9.99 2.00
CA LEU A 160 10.41 -10.04 2.96
C LEU A 160 9.88 -11.47 3.17
N HIS A 161 10.25 -12.42 2.29
CA HIS A 161 10.16 -13.87 2.41
C HIS A 161 11.43 -14.40 3.09
N HIS A 162 11.95 -13.66 4.07
CA HIS A 162 12.71 -14.29 5.14
C HIS A 162 11.79 -15.21 5.99
N ASP A 163 10.46 -15.04 5.90
CA ASP A 163 9.43 -15.74 6.70
C ASP A 163 8.92 -17.08 6.14
N VAL A 164 9.71 -17.82 5.35
CA VAL A 164 9.36 -19.22 5.01
C VAL A 164 9.72 -20.16 6.17
N SER A 165 10.65 -19.74 7.04
CA SER A 165 11.03 -20.39 8.29
C SER A 165 11.12 -19.35 9.39
N ASP A 166 10.81 -19.72 10.64
CA ASP A 166 11.12 -18.88 11.81
C ASP A 166 12.64 -18.81 12.03
N GLU A 167 13.44 -19.56 11.26
CA GLU A 167 14.89 -19.69 11.43
C GLU A 167 15.71 -18.64 10.69
N CYS A 168 16.84 -18.28 11.29
CA CYS A 168 17.77 -17.33 10.75
C CYS A 168 18.47 -17.84 9.49
N THR A 169 18.19 -17.16 8.40
CA THR A 169 18.75 -17.42 7.08
C THR A 169 20.28 -17.29 7.04
N TRP A 170 20.88 -16.59 8.01
CA TRP A 170 22.33 -16.44 8.17
C TRP A 170 22.93 -17.42 9.18
N CYS A 171 22.21 -17.75 10.25
CA CYS A 171 22.73 -18.58 11.35
C CYS A 171 22.36 -20.07 11.23
N GLY A 172 21.48 -20.43 10.29
CA GLY A 172 21.04 -21.81 10.04
C GLY A 172 20.00 -22.33 11.04
N ALA A 173 19.65 -23.60 10.88
CA ALA A 173 18.58 -24.27 11.62
C ALA A 173 18.77 -24.22 13.14
N GLY A 174 17.72 -23.87 13.88
CA GLY A 174 17.69 -23.77 15.35
C GLY A 174 17.85 -22.37 15.95
N ASN A 175 18.16 -21.33 15.16
CA ASN A 175 18.15 -19.94 15.63
C ASN A 175 16.93 -19.22 15.08
N ILE A 176 16.03 -18.73 15.94
CA ILE A 176 14.84 -18.02 15.49
C ILE A 176 15.22 -16.57 15.07
N GLU A 177 14.73 -16.06 13.94
CA GLU A 177 14.87 -14.63 13.55
C GLU A 177 13.99 -13.72 14.43
N ASP A 178 14.18 -13.76 15.74
CA ASP A 178 13.58 -12.79 16.65
C ASP A 178 14.46 -11.51 16.74
N GLU A 179 13.86 -10.41 17.23
CA GLU A 179 14.55 -9.12 17.36
C GLU A 179 15.82 -9.21 18.22
N SER A 180 15.77 -10.05 19.26
CA SER A 180 16.90 -10.31 20.15
C SER A 180 18.05 -10.96 19.39
N HIS A 181 17.76 -11.97 18.59
CA HIS A 181 18.72 -12.67 17.75
C HIS A 181 19.29 -11.72 16.70
N VAL A 182 18.44 -11.09 15.89
CA VAL A 182 18.86 -10.24 14.76
C VAL A 182 19.71 -9.04 15.20
N LEU A 183 19.36 -8.39 16.32
CA LEU A 183 20.04 -7.17 16.77
C LEU A 183 21.17 -7.40 17.77
N GLN A 184 21.11 -8.48 18.56
CA GLN A 184 22.05 -8.68 19.68
C GLN A 184 22.95 -9.90 19.54
N HIS A 185 22.60 -10.88 18.69
CA HIS A 185 23.32 -12.16 18.62
C HIS A 185 23.70 -12.60 17.20
N CYS A 186 23.12 -11.99 16.15
CA CYS A 186 23.32 -12.43 14.78
C CYS A 186 24.60 -11.81 14.18
N PRO A 187 25.59 -12.63 13.80
CA PRO A 187 26.86 -12.15 13.23
C PRO A 187 26.70 -11.42 11.90
N ARG A 188 25.52 -11.49 11.26
CA ARG A 188 25.13 -10.68 10.10
C ARG A 188 25.22 -9.17 10.38
N PHE A 189 24.97 -8.73 11.62
CA PHE A 189 24.83 -7.31 11.97
C PHE A 189 25.87 -6.80 12.99
N ASP A 190 26.80 -7.64 13.44
CA ASP A 190 27.84 -7.33 14.44
C ASP A 190 28.75 -6.14 14.06
N GLY A 191 28.81 -5.77 12.78
CA GLY A 191 29.63 -4.65 12.28
C GLY A 191 28.96 -3.28 12.27
N VAL A 192 27.63 -3.17 12.39
CA VAL A 192 26.89 -1.91 12.18
C VAL A 192 26.67 -1.14 13.49
N GLY A 193 26.85 -1.80 14.64
CA GLY A 193 26.51 -1.28 15.97
C GLY A 193 27.63 -0.65 16.80
N LYS A 194 28.81 -0.35 16.25
CA LYS A 194 29.92 0.20 17.07
C LYS A 194 29.90 1.73 17.26
N GLY A 195 28.91 2.44 16.71
CA GLY A 195 28.83 3.91 16.78
C GLY A 195 27.55 4.51 17.35
N HIS A 196 26.50 3.71 17.56
CA HIS A 196 25.28 4.18 18.20
C HIS A 196 25.16 3.52 19.57
N GLY A 197 25.18 4.34 20.62
CA GLY A 197 24.95 3.88 22.00
C GLY A 197 23.74 2.96 22.05
N ARG A 198 23.87 1.85 22.78
CA ARG A 198 22.79 0.87 23.00
C ARG A 198 21.51 1.65 23.25
N ALA A 199 20.52 1.47 22.38
CA ALA A 199 19.19 2.02 22.56
C ALA A 199 18.49 1.25 23.70
N GLY A 200 18.99 1.44 24.92
CA GLY A 200 18.19 1.30 26.11
C GLY A 200 17.22 2.47 26.16
N ASP A 201 15.95 2.13 26.40
CA ASP A 201 15.00 3.00 27.10
C ASP A 201 14.27 4.08 26.31
N ALA A 202 13.69 3.69 25.16
CA ALA A 202 12.48 4.34 24.64
C ALA A 202 11.33 3.33 24.50
N ASN A 203 10.76 2.96 25.66
CA ASN A 203 9.54 2.16 25.85
C ASN A 203 9.46 0.86 25.02
N SER A 204 10.32 -0.11 25.39
CA SER A 204 10.36 -1.48 24.85
C SER A 204 8.99 -2.13 24.72
N ASN A 205 8.09 -1.84 25.66
CA ASN A 205 6.77 -2.46 25.75
C ASN A 205 5.84 -2.05 24.59
N VAL A 206 5.97 -0.83 24.06
CA VAL A 206 5.14 -0.33 22.95
C VAL A 206 5.58 -0.94 21.63
N TRP A 207 6.89 -1.08 21.43
CA TRP A 207 7.45 -1.71 20.24
C TRP A 207 7.23 -3.22 20.23
N GLN A 208 7.43 -3.89 21.37
CA GLN A 208 7.09 -5.30 21.56
C GLN A 208 5.59 -5.56 21.34
N ALA A 209 4.70 -4.73 21.87
CA ALA A 209 3.27 -4.86 21.67
C ALA A 209 2.85 -4.65 20.21
N THR A 210 3.46 -3.70 19.51
CA THR A 210 3.17 -3.43 18.09
C THR A 210 3.68 -4.59 17.21
N ALA A 211 4.88 -5.10 17.48
CA ALA A 211 5.45 -6.24 16.78
C ALA A 211 4.64 -7.52 17.01
N ALA A 212 4.27 -7.83 18.25
CA ALA A 212 3.44 -8.97 18.60
C ALA A 212 2.03 -8.89 17.97
N PHE A 213 1.44 -7.68 17.95
CA PHE A 213 0.16 -7.45 17.29
C PHE A 213 0.24 -7.69 15.78
N ASN A 214 1.27 -7.15 15.12
CA ASN A 214 1.47 -7.34 13.69
C ASN A 214 1.68 -8.83 13.36
N ALA A 215 2.50 -9.54 14.15
CA ALA A 215 2.70 -10.99 13.99
C ALA A 215 1.39 -11.79 14.14
N HIS A 216 0.55 -11.43 15.11
CA HIS A 216 -0.74 -12.07 15.32
C HIS A 216 -1.72 -11.83 14.15
N VAL A 217 -1.82 -10.58 13.68
CA VAL A 217 -2.66 -10.22 12.53
C VAL A 217 -2.24 -10.98 11.28
N MET A 218 -0.94 -11.11 11.03
CA MET A 218 -0.41 -11.83 9.88
C MET A 218 -0.64 -13.35 9.97
N LYS A 219 -0.64 -13.95 11.17
CA LYS A 219 -1.02 -15.35 11.39
C LYS A 219 -2.52 -15.58 11.11
N LYS A 220 -3.38 -14.68 11.58
CA LYS A 220 -4.83 -14.80 11.43
C LYS A 220 -5.29 -14.62 9.98
N LEU A 221 -4.67 -13.71 9.23
CA LEU A 221 -4.95 -13.54 7.80
C LEU A 221 -4.54 -14.78 6.98
N ARG A 222 -3.49 -15.50 7.39
CA ARG A 222 -3.07 -16.76 6.75
C ARG A 222 -4.02 -17.93 7.03
N GLN A 223 -4.57 -18.07 8.25
CA GLN A 223 -5.61 -19.08 8.54
C GLN A 223 -6.83 -18.90 7.63
N LEU A 224 -7.27 -17.66 7.46
CA LEU A 224 -8.39 -17.34 6.57
C LEU A 224 -8.07 -17.63 5.09
N GLN A 225 -6.80 -17.46 4.67
CA GLN A 225 -6.35 -17.82 3.32
C GLN A 225 -6.23 -19.33 3.11
N SER A 226 -5.79 -20.10 4.11
CA SER A 226 -5.74 -21.57 4.03
C SER A 226 -7.14 -22.18 4.01
N GLU A 227 -8.08 -21.64 4.78
CA GLU A 227 -9.49 -22.03 4.76
C GLU A 227 -10.17 -21.69 3.42
N SER A 228 -9.73 -20.60 2.77
CA SER A 228 -10.20 -20.20 1.44
C SER A 228 -9.56 -20.99 0.28
N SER A 229 -8.46 -21.70 0.52
CA SER A 229 -7.75 -22.50 -0.50
C SER A 229 -8.05 -24.00 -0.39
N ALA A 230 -8.63 -24.43 0.74
CA ALA A 230 -9.07 -25.80 1.00
C ALA A 230 -10.56 -26.05 0.65
N ASN A 231 -11.31 -24.98 0.34
CA ASN A 231 -12.64 -25.01 -0.27
C ASN A 231 -12.56 -24.61 -1.75
#